data_AF-A0A5C4MUE7-F1
#
_entry.id   AF-A0A5C4MUE7-F1
#
_cell.length_a   1.000
_cell.length_b   1.000
_cell.length_c   1.000
_cell.angle_alpha   90.00
_cell.angle_beta   90.00
_cell.angle_gamma   90.00
#
_symmetry.space_group_name_H-M   'P 1'
#
loop_
_entity.id
_entity.type
_entity.pdbx_description
1 polymer ?
#
loop_
_entity_poly.entity_id
_entity_poly.type
_entity_poly.pdbx_seq_one_letter_code
_entity_poly.pdbx_strand_id
1 'polypeptide(L)'
;MSSPHTPARRKAARKPLASRLLTRARTPRGRVGFTLTALAVFALVGGAVAGATSTPPEVEVASVRGLEALTEEKKPAPDVAGDRAEAQTSRSGERPAATPPATKAPTVADVKKQQAAKAARQRAAAKVATARMQDRNPRTIARSMLADFGFGKGQFACLDDLWVGESNWRWNADNPTSSAYGIPQALPGSKMASAGKDWETNPATQIKWGLGYIEDRFGTPCAALSFKQANGWY
;
A
#
# COMPACT_ATOMS: atom_id res chain seq x y z
N MET A 1 -75.26 -44.31 -34.21
CA MET A 1 -74.89 -43.12 -33.41
C MET A 1 -73.51 -43.39 -32.82
N SER A 2 -72.48 -42.86 -33.48
CA SER A 2 -71.09 -43.26 -33.32
C SER A 2 -70.41 -42.54 -32.16
N SER A 3 -69.66 -43.30 -31.36
CA SER A 3 -68.88 -42.85 -30.21
C SER A 3 -67.72 -41.90 -30.59
N PRO A 4 -67.31 -40.99 -29.69
CA PRO A 4 -66.29 -39.98 -29.96
C PRO A 4 -64.86 -40.51 -29.95
N HIS A 5 -64.09 -40.08 -30.94
CA HIS A 5 -62.63 -40.25 -31.05
C HIS A 5 -61.88 -39.37 -30.03
N THR A 6 -60.96 -39.98 -29.28
CA THR A 6 -59.92 -39.29 -28.49
C THR A 6 -58.56 -39.56 -29.15
N PRO A 7 -57.71 -38.54 -29.39
CA PRO A 7 -56.48 -38.71 -30.16
C PRO A 7 -55.35 -39.39 -29.37
N ALA A 8 -54.70 -40.36 -30.03
CA ALA A 8 -53.56 -41.11 -29.52
C ALA A 8 -52.26 -40.28 -29.49
N ARG A 9 -51.64 -40.25 -28.31
CA ARG A 9 -50.35 -39.64 -27.99
C ARG A 9 -49.20 -40.41 -28.67
N ARG A 10 -48.54 -39.82 -29.67
CA ARG A 10 -47.36 -40.41 -30.33
C ARG A 10 -46.14 -40.34 -29.40
N LYS A 11 -45.47 -41.48 -29.21
CA LYS A 11 -44.24 -41.64 -28.43
C LYS A 11 -43.06 -41.00 -29.17
N ALA A 12 -42.33 -40.11 -28.50
CA ALA A 12 -41.09 -39.54 -28.99
C ALA A 12 -39.96 -40.59 -28.99
N ALA A 13 -39.25 -40.69 -30.12
CA ALA A 13 -38.11 -41.57 -30.32
C ALA A 13 -36.90 -41.12 -29.49
N ARG A 14 -36.30 -42.07 -28.75
CA ARG A 14 -35.02 -41.90 -28.06
C ARG A 14 -33.87 -42.08 -29.06
N LYS A 15 -32.94 -41.13 -29.11
CA LYS A 15 -31.68 -41.22 -29.88
C LYS A 15 -30.58 -41.85 -29.00
N PRO A 16 -29.65 -42.63 -29.58
CA PRO A 16 -28.63 -43.34 -28.82
C PRO A 16 -27.44 -42.46 -28.43
N LEU A 17 -26.82 -42.85 -27.31
CA LEU A 17 -25.61 -42.31 -26.70
C LEU A 17 -24.39 -42.50 -27.60
N ALA A 18 -23.61 -41.44 -27.79
CA ALA A 18 -22.25 -41.51 -28.33
C ALA A 18 -21.28 -40.92 -27.31
N SER A 19 -20.60 -41.80 -26.60
CA SER A 19 -19.51 -41.49 -25.67
C SER A 19 -18.29 -41.01 -26.45
N ARG A 20 -17.94 -39.72 -26.33
CA ARG A 20 -16.66 -39.18 -26.80
C ARG A 20 -15.69 -39.05 -25.63
N LEU A 21 -14.77 -39.99 -25.56
CA LEU A 21 -13.56 -39.93 -24.76
C LEU A 21 -12.69 -38.78 -25.30
N LEU A 22 -12.58 -37.68 -24.55
CA LEU A 22 -11.59 -36.64 -24.82
C LEU A 22 -10.34 -36.94 -23.98
N THR A 23 -9.33 -37.42 -24.69
CA THR A 23 -7.97 -37.66 -24.21
C THR A 23 -7.33 -36.35 -23.75
N ARG A 24 -6.80 -36.37 -22.53
CA ARG A 24 -6.07 -35.29 -21.89
C ARG A 24 -4.70 -35.12 -22.57
N ALA A 25 -4.54 -34.10 -23.40
CA ALA A 25 -3.23 -33.69 -23.90
C ALA A 25 -2.45 -32.96 -22.80
N ARG A 26 -1.29 -33.50 -22.46
CA ARG A 26 -0.37 -33.07 -21.40
C ARG A 26 0.73 -32.24 -22.07
N THR A 27 0.72 -30.92 -21.90
CA THR A 27 1.80 -30.06 -22.40
C THR A 27 3.01 -30.09 -21.46
N PRO A 28 4.25 -30.21 -21.98
CA PRO A 28 5.46 -30.25 -21.16
C PRO A 28 5.87 -28.84 -20.70
N ARG A 29 6.36 -28.78 -19.46
CA ARG A 29 7.07 -27.63 -18.86
C ARG A 29 8.43 -27.49 -19.52
N GLY A 30 8.63 -26.43 -20.30
CA GLY A 30 9.95 -25.96 -20.73
C GLY A 30 10.52 -24.95 -19.73
N ARG A 31 11.71 -25.24 -19.20
CA ARG A 31 12.51 -24.36 -18.34
C ARG A 31 13.40 -23.44 -19.21
N VAL A 32 13.46 -22.18 -18.79
CA VAL A 32 14.64 -21.29 -18.71
C VAL A 32 15.47 -21.03 -19.98
N GLY A 33 15.61 -19.75 -20.32
CA GLY A 33 16.84 -19.20 -20.91
C GLY A 33 16.66 -17.93 -21.74
N PHE A 34 17.60 -17.00 -21.59
CA PHE A 34 17.95 -15.88 -22.48
C PHE A 34 17.12 -14.58 -22.38
N THR A 35 17.66 -13.37 -22.28
CA THR A 35 19.03 -12.83 -22.17
C THR A 35 18.91 -11.34 -21.84
N LEU A 36 19.81 -10.83 -21.00
CA LEU A 36 20.09 -9.40 -20.86
C LEU A 36 20.61 -8.84 -22.20
N THR A 37 19.92 -7.86 -22.78
CA THR A 37 20.49 -6.96 -23.77
C THR A 37 20.50 -5.55 -23.20
N ALA A 38 21.61 -5.20 -22.55
CA ALA A 38 22.00 -3.82 -22.33
C ALA A 38 22.51 -3.26 -23.67
N LEU A 39 21.86 -2.22 -24.18
CA LEU A 39 22.38 -1.37 -25.24
C LEU A 39 22.49 0.04 -24.68
N ALA A 40 23.69 0.36 -24.21
CA ALA A 40 24.13 1.71 -23.90
C ALA A 40 25.01 2.18 -25.07
N VAL A 41 24.53 3.16 -25.83
CA VAL A 41 25.38 4.03 -26.67
C VAL A 41 24.71 5.40 -26.72
N PHE A 42 25.31 6.39 -26.08
CA PHE A 42 25.47 7.73 -26.65
C PHE A 42 26.66 8.41 -25.96
N ALA A 43 27.78 8.43 -26.70
CA ALA A 43 28.87 9.36 -26.48
C ALA A 43 28.61 10.58 -27.37
N LEU A 44 28.55 11.78 -26.79
CA LEU A 44 28.77 13.03 -27.52
C LEU A 44 29.49 14.04 -26.60
N VAL A 45 30.80 14.15 -26.87
CA VAL A 45 31.62 15.36 -27.08
C VAL A 45 31.27 16.61 -26.25
N GLY A 46 32.25 17.01 -25.45
CA GLY A 46 32.28 18.29 -24.75
C GLY A 46 32.59 19.49 -25.64
N GLY A 47 32.19 20.66 -25.14
CA GLY A 47 32.60 21.98 -25.62
C GLY A 47 32.56 22.93 -24.43
N ALA A 48 33.74 23.35 -23.97
CA ALA A 48 33.92 24.35 -22.93
C ALA A 48 33.88 25.76 -23.53
N VAL A 49 33.19 26.68 -22.86
CA VAL A 49 33.52 28.12 -22.88
C VAL A 49 33.46 28.64 -21.45
N ALA A 50 34.47 29.45 -21.12
CA ALA A 50 34.85 29.90 -19.80
C ALA A 50 34.38 31.34 -19.49
N GLY A 51 34.26 31.65 -18.18
CA GLY A 51 34.19 33.01 -17.59
C GLY A 51 32.75 33.54 -17.38
N ALA A 52 32.33 34.10 -16.24
CA ALA A 52 33.05 34.61 -15.08
C ALA A 52 32.16 34.66 -13.82
N THR A 53 32.76 34.26 -12.70
CA THR A 53 32.65 34.76 -11.30
C THR A 53 31.30 35.19 -10.72
N SER A 54 30.81 34.41 -9.76
CA SER A 54 30.41 34.92 -8.44
C SER A 54 30.58 33.83 -7.36
N THR A 55 31.08 34.29 -6.22
CA THR A 55 31.60 33.60 -5.03
C THR A 55 30.57 32.74 -4.25
N PRO A 56 31.03 31.69 -3.54
CA PRO A 56 30.18 30.80 -2.73
C PRO A 56 30.02 31.28 -1.28
N PRO A 57 29.00 30.80 -0.54
CA PRO A 57 29.11 30.64 0.91
C PRO A 57 29.40 29.20 1.32
N GLU A 58 30.21 29.14 2.37
CA GLU A 58 30.90 28.04 3.00
C GLU A 58 29.98 27.00 3.66
N VAL A 59 30.44 25.75 3.66
CA VAL A 59 29.88 24.62 4.42
C VAL A 59 30.41 24.66 5.85
N GLU A 60 29.52 24.70 6.83
CA GLU A 60 29.87 24.34 8.21
C GLU A 60 29.17 23.04 8.60
N VAL A 61 29.99 22.04 8.91
CA VAL A 61 29.61 20.74 9.45
C VAL A 61 30.10 20.71 10.89
N ALA A 62 29.19 20.73 11.87
CA ALA A 62 29.50 20.47 13.27
C ALA A 62 28.32 19.69 13.89
N SER A 63 28.42 18.37 13.98
CA SER A 63 29.01 17.59 15.07
C SER A 63 27.96 17.16 16.11
N VAL A 64 27.71 15.86 16.15
CA VAL A 64 26.83 15.15 17.08
C VAL A 64 27.47 15.07 18.47
N ARG A 65 26.91 15.82 19.42
CA ARG A 65 26.96 15.60 20.88
C ARG A 65 25.59 16.08 21.37
N GLY A 66 24.77 15.33 22.07
CA GLY A 66 25.04 14.64 23.32
C GLY A 66 23.70 14.75 24.07
N LEU A 67 23.18 13.60 24.47
CA LEU A 67 21.85 13.42 25.04
C LEU A 67 21.98 13.56 26.57
N GLU A 68 21.72 14.74 27.13
CA GLU A 68 21.73 14.97 28.59
C GLU A 68 20.57 15.94 28.90
N ALA A 69 19.48 15.44 29.48
CA ALA A 69 19.21 15.34 30.92
C ALA A 69 18.56 16.64 31.46
N LEU A 70 17.27 16.58 31.77
CA LEU A 70 16.70 16.45 33.12
C LEU A 70 16.44 17.81 33.80
N THR A 71 15.16 18.19 33.80
CA THR A 71 14.40 18.72 34.96
C THR A 71 15.10 19.68 35.93
N GLU A 72 14.85 20.98 35.73
CA GLU A 72 14.69 21.99 36.78
C GLU A 72 13.27 21.80 37.37
N GLU A 73 12.90 21.93 38.66
CA GLU A 73 13.27 22.93 39.66
C GLU A 73 12.67 22.49 41.03
N LYS A 74 13.46 22.45 42.13
CA LYS A 74 12.99 22.81 43.49
C LYS A 74 14.15 22.92 44.49
N LYS A 75 14.24 24.07 45.17
CA LYS A 75 15.13 24.41 46.31
C LYS A 75 14.26 24.91 47.50
N PRO A 76 14.78 25.19 48.72
CA PRO A 76 15.69 24.48 49.64
C PRO A 76 15.09 24.23 51.06
N ALA A 77 15.71 23.28 51.82
CA ALA A 77 16.16 23.26 53.25
C ALA A 77 15.26 23.82 54.41
N PRO A 78 15.41 23.39 55.70
CA PRO A 78 16.69 23.15 56.38
C PRO A 78 16.80 21.92 57.31
N ASP A 79 18.06 21.67 57.66
CA ASP A 79 18.62 20.68 58.57
C ASP A 79 18.31 20.96 60.05
N VAL A 80 18.15 19.89 60.84
CA VAL A 80 18.63 19.86 62.23
C VAL A 80 18.98 18.43 62.65
N ALA A 81 20.25 18.27 63.04
CA ALA A 81 20.74 17.21 63.93
C ALA A 81 19.81 17.06 65.15
N GLY A 82 19.56 15.90 65.72
CA GLY A 82 20.50 14.86 66.09
C GLY A 82 20.47 14.80 67.61
N ASP A 83 19.61 13.95 68.17
CA ASP A 83 19.68 13.59 69.59
C ASP A 83 19.36 12.11 69.80
N ARG A 84 20.14 11.53 70.69
CA ARG A 84 20.39 10.11 70.90
C ARG A 84 19.59 9.63 72.11
N ALA A 85 18.79 8.58 71.99
CA ALA A 85 18.46 7.71 73.13
C ALA A 85 17.99 6.34 72.66
N GLU A 86 18.55 5.32 73.30
CA GLU A 86 18.44 3.90 73.02
C GLU A 86 17.09 3.32 73.45
N ALA A 87 16.58 2.36 72.69
CA ALA A 87 15.89 1.20 73.25
C ALA A 87 16.08 0.01 72.32
N GLN A 88 17.03 -0.85 72.66
CA GLN A 88 17.17 -2.19 72.11
C GLN A 88 15.89 -2.99 72.41
N THR A 89 15.28 -3.58 71.38
CA THR A 89 14.64 -4.89 71.54
C THR A 89 14.82 -5.70 70.28
N SER A 90 15.59 -6.76 70.44
CA SER A 90 15.83 -7.81 69.47
C SER A 90 14.53 -8.52 69.12
N ARG A 91 14.19 -8.59 67.84
CA ARG A 91 13.41 -9.71 67.28
C ARG A 91 13.89 -9.99 65.87
N SER A 92 14.88 -10.88 65.78
CA SER A 92 15.08 -11.74 64.63
C SER A 92 13.74 -12.44 64.34
N GLY A 93 13.21 -12.20 63.14
CA GLY A 93 12.02 -12.84 62.61
C GLY A 93 12.16 -12.94 61.09
N GLU A 94 12.68 -14.08 60.65
CA GLU A 94 12.47 -14.75 59.37
C GLU A 94 11.96 -13.88 58.19
N ARG A 95 12.84 -13.57 57.23
CA ARG A 95 12.46 -13.12 55.88
C ARG A 95 12.16 -14.36 55.04
N PRO A 96 10.91 -14.70 54.68
CA PRO A 96 10.69 -15.77 53.72
C PRO A 96 11.29 -15.34 52.37
N ALA A 97 12.22 -16.15 51.87
CA ALA A 97 12.73 -16.02 50.51
C ALA A 97 11.55 -16.17 49.54
N ALA A 98 11.16 -15.08 48.89
CA ALA A 98 10.20 -15.13 47.79
C ALA A 98 10.88 -15.83 46.60
N THR A 99 10.51 -17.08 46.35
CA THR A 99 10.83 -17.80 45.13
C THR A 99 10.27 -17.00 43.94
N PRO A 100 11.07 -16.63 42.92
CA PRO A 100 10.50 -16.03 41.70
C PRO A 100 9.56 -17.06 41.07
N PRO A 101 8.32 -16.69 40.68
CA PRO A 101 7.40 -17.64 40.08
C PRO A 101 7.98 -18.14 38.77
N ALA A 102 8.15 -19.47 38.67
CA ALA A 102 8.53 -20.15 37.44
C ALA A 102 7.56 -19.76 36.32
N THR A 103 8.05 -18.97 35.37
CA THR A 103 7.26 -18.50 34.23
C THR A 103 7.09 -19.67 33.27
N LYS A 104 5.87 -20.23 33.20
CA LYS A 104 5.57 -21.30 32.25
C LYS A 104 5.74 -20.78 30.82
N ALA A 105 6.43 -21.54 29.96
CA ALA A 105 6.57 -21.22 28.54
C ALA A 105 5.18 -21.14 27.87
N PRO A 106 4.95 -20.19 26.94
CA PRO A 106 3.66 -20.02 26.30
C PRO A 106 3.29 -21.26 25.48
N THR A 107 2.03 -21.69 25.59
CA THR A 107 1.52 -22.83 24.84
C THR A 107 1.31 -22.46 23.36
N VAL A 108 1.20 -23.46 22.48
CA VAL A 108 0.85 -23.25 21.06
C VAL A 108 -0.48 -22.48 20.91
N ALA A 109 -1.42 -22.68 21.84
CA ALA A 109 -2.68 -21.94 21.89
C ALA A 109 -2.48 -20.45 22.21
N ASP A 110 -1.57 -20.13 23.14
CA ASP A 110 -1.23 -18.74 23.49
C ASP A 110 -0.58 -18.02 22.31
N VAL A 111 0.33 -18.70 21.61
CA VAL A 111 0.97 -18.16 20.40
C VAL A 111 -0.08 -17.87 19.31
N LYS A 112 -1.02 -18.79 19.07
CA LYS A 112 -2.10 -18.58 18.08
C LYS A 112 -3.02 -17.42 18.45
N LYS A 113 -3.37 -17.28 19.73
CA LYS A 113 -4.19 -16.17 20.25
C LYS A 113 -3.47 -14.83 20.09
N GLN A 114 -2.17 -14.77 20.38
CA GLN A 114 -1.35 -13.57 20.21
C GLN A 114 -1.21 -13.17 18.73
N GLN A 115 -1.01 -14.13 17.83
CA GLN A 115 -0.96 -13.88 16.39
C GLN A 115 -2.29 -13.33 15.85
N ALA A 116 -3.42 -13.91 16.27
CA ALA A 116 -4.74 -13.41 15.89
C ALA A 116 -4.97 -11.97 16.39
N ALA A 117 -4.59 -11.67 17.63
CA ALA A 117 -4.68 -10.32 18.20
C ALA A 117 -3.80 -9.31 17.43
N LYS A 118 -2.59 -9.69 17.04
CA LYS A 118 -1.69 -8.83 16.23
C LYS A 118 -2.28 -8.56 14.85
N ALA A 119 -2.81 -9.57 14.16
CA ALA A 119 -3.46 -9.40 12.86
C ALA A 119 -4.70 -8.50 12.94
N ALA A 120 -5.51 -8.62 14.00
CA ALA A 120 -6.66 -7.75 14.23
C ALA A 120 -6.23 -6.28 14.45
N ARG A 121 -5.18 -6.04 15.23
CA ARG A 121 -4.62 -4.69 15.44
C ARG A 121 -4.09 -4.08 14.15
N GLN A 122 -3.40 -4.86 13.31
CA GLN A 122 -2.92 -4.40 12.00
C GLN A 122 -4.09 -4.04 11.06
N ARG A 123 -5.14 -4.86 11.02
CA ARG A 123 -6.35 -4.55 10.24
C ARG A 123 -7.04 -3.28 10.73
N ALA A 124 -7.12 -3.06 12.03
CA ALA A 124 -7.69 -1.83 12.60
C ALA A 124 -6.84 -0.59 12.29
N ALA A 125 -5.52 -0.69 12.44
CA ALA A 125 -4.59 0.39 12.10
C ALA A 125 -4.64 0.75 10.61
N ALA A 126 -4.71 -0.27 9.73
CA ALA A 126 -4.88 -0.06 8.30
C ALA A 126 -6.20 0.69 8.01
N LYS A 127 -7.32 0.29 8.63
CA LYS A 127 -8.60 0.99 8.49
C LYS A 127 -8.53 2.46 8.93
N VAL A 128 -7.85 2.77 10.03
CA VAL A 128 -7.67 4.17 10.51
C VAL A 128 -6.76 4.97 9.59
N ALA A 129 -5.67 4.37 9.09
CA ALA A 129 -4.77 5.02 8.13
C ALA A 129 -5.50 5.30 6.81
N THR A 130 -6.29 4.35 6.33
CA THR A 130 -7.18 4.50 5.17
C THR A 130 -8.20 5.60 5.39
N ALA A 131 -8.84 5.67 6.57
CA ALA A 131 -9.78 6.74 6.89
C ALA A 131 -9.12 8.14 6.87
N ARG A 132 -7.91 8.28 7.42
CA ARG A 132 -7.13 9.52 7.34
C ARG A 132 -6.71 9.89 5.90
N MET A 133 -6.44 8.88 5.08
CA MET A 133 -6.15 9.08 3.66
C MET A 133 -7.40 9.40 2.84
N GLN A 134 -8.57 8.88 3.23
CA GLN A 134 -9.89 9.25 2.68
C GLN A 134 -10.27 10.69 3.04
N ASP A 135 -9.91 11.13 4.24
CA ASP A 135 -10.11 12.52 4.70
C ASP A 135 -9.27 13.52 3.88
N ARG A 136 -8.15 13.06 3.31
CA ARG A 136 -7.46 13.79 2.25
C ARG A 136 -8.18 13.58 0.92
N ASN A 137 -8.95 14.59 0.50
CA ASN A 137 -9.58 14.61 -0.82
C ASN A 137 -8.58 14.20 -1.93
N PRO A 138 -8.78 13.05 -2.62
CA PRO A 138 -7.85 12.53 -3.63
C PRO A 138 -7.51 13.54 -4.73
N ARG A 139 -8.47 14.40 -5.10
CA ARG A 139 -8.26 15.48 -6.06
C ARG A 139 -7.23 16.50 -5.59
N THR A 140 -7.23 16.83 -4.30
CA THR A 140 -6.23 17.74 -3.71
C THR A 140 -4.84 17.12 -3.75
N ILE A 141 -4.73 15.83 -3.45
CA ILE A 141 -3.47 15.09 -3.54
C ILE A 141 -2.95 15.13 -4.98
N ALA A 142 -3.79 14.78 -5.97
CA ALA A 142 -3.39 14.82 -7.37
C ALA A 142 -2.94 16.21 -7.82
N ARG A 143 -3.69 17.28 -7.48
CA ARG A 143 -3.27 18.66 -7.77
C ARG A 143 -1.91 19.01 -7.21
N SER A 144 -1.58 18.53 -6.00
CA SER A 144 -0.27 18.77 -5.38
C SER A 144 0.87 18.01 -6.06
N MET A 145 0.58 16.87 -6.71
CA MET A 145 1.58 16.02 -7.34
C MET A 145 1.83 16.34 -8.82
N LEU A 146 0.94 17.07 -9.50
CA LEU A 146 1.08 17.34 -10.95
C LEU A 146 2.46 17.90 -11.33
N ALA A 147 2.99 18.83 -10.54
CA ALA A 147 4.27 19.47 -10.82
C ALA A 147 5.45 18.48 -10.74
N ASP A 148 5.35 17.44 -9.91
CA ASP A 148 6.39 16.41 -9.76
C ASP A 148 6.54 15.57 -11.04
N PHE A 149 5.52 15.57 -11.92
CA PHE A 149 5.49 14.90 -13.22
C PHE A 149 5.61 15.89 -14.39
N GLY A 150 6.03 17.13 -14.13
CA GLY A 150 6.15 18.16 -15.16
C GLY A 150 4.81 18.66 -15.71
N PHE A 151 3.68 18.32 -15.09
CA PHE A 151 2.36 18.73 -15.54
C PHE A 151 1.99 20.10 -15.00
N GLY A 152 1.66 21.03 -15.90
CA GLY A 152 1.07 22.31 -15.53
C GLY A 152 -0.31 22.14 -14.88
N LYS A 153 -0.72 23.11 -14.05
CA LYS A 153 -2.03 23.08 -13.34
C LYS A 153 -3.23 22.88 -14.26
N GLY A 154 -3.15 23.35 -15.51
CA GLY A 154 -4.20 23.18 -16.52
C GLY A 154 -4.50 21.73 -16.92
N GLN A 155 -3.58 20.80 -16.65
CA GLN A 155 -3.79 19.37 -16.91
C GLN A 155 -4.78 18.71 -15.95
N PHE A 156 -5.07 19.36 -14.82
CA PHE A 156 -5.93 18.78 -13.79
C PHE A 156 -7.36 18.51 -14.28
N ALA A 157 -7.94 19.39 -15.10
CA ALA A 157 -9.30 19.20 -15.60
C ALA A 157 -9.42 17.91 -16.42
N CYS A 158 -8.46 17.66 -17.31
CA CYS A 158 -8.40 16.43 -18.09
C CYS A 158 -8.19 15.19 -17.21
N LEU A 159 -7.35 15.29 -16.17
CA LEU A 159 -7.15 14.23 -15.21
C LEU A 159 -8.43 13.92 -14.41
N ASP A 160 -9.17 14.96 -14.02
CA ASP A 160 -10.43 14.83 -13.30
C ASP A 160 -11.45 14.06 -14.13
N ASP A 161 -11.65 14.45 -15.39
CA ASP A 161 -12.57 13.75 -16.31
C ASP A 161 -12.16 12.29 -16.53
N LEU A 162 -10.86 12.04 -16.73
CA LEU A 162 -10.32 10.69 -16.86
C LEU A 162 -10.71 9.82 -15.66
N TRP A 163 -10.33 10.23 -14.45
CA TRP A 163 -10.49 9.42 -13.24
C TRP A 163 -11.89 9.45 -12.65
N VAL A 164 -12.73 10.44 -13.02
CA VAL A 164 -14.18 10.36 -12.82
C VAL A 164 -14.74 9.16 -13.58
N GLY A 165 -14.38 9.00 -14.85
CA GLY A 165 -14.79 7.84 -15.66
C GLY A 165 -14.24 6.50 -15.15
N GLU A 166 -13.00 6.48 -14.64
CA GLU A 166 -12.39 5.24 -14.13
C GLU A 166 -13.04 4.76 -12.82
N SER A 167 -13.20 5.63 -11.84
CA SER A 167 -13.51 5.20 -10.47
C SER A 167 -14.37 6.18 -9.67
N ASN A 168 -14.72 7.32 -10.27
CA ASN A 168 -15.20 8.49 -9.54
C ASN A 168 -14.30 8.86 -8.35
N TRP A 169 -12.97 8.80 -8.58
CA TRP A 169 -11.92 9.06 -7.58
C TRP A 169 -11.92 8.14 -6.34
N ARG A 170 -12.58 6.99 -6.40
CA ARG A 170 -12.59 6.02 -5.30
C ARG A 170 -11.32 5.17 -5.28
N TRP A 171 -10.52 5.29 -4.22
CA TRP A 171 -9.33 4.44 -4.02
C TRP A 171 -9.64 2.95 -3.86
N ASN A 172 -10.86 2.62 -3.43
CA ASN A 172 -11.35 1.25 -3.26
C ASN A 172 -12.30 0.83 -4.38
N ALA A 173 -12.24 1.48 -5.55
CA ALA A 173 -12.98 1.02 -6.72
C ALA A 173 -12.40 -0.32 -7.18
N ASP A 174 -13.16 -1.38 -6.94
CA ASP A 174 -12.86 -2.73 -7.40
C ASP A 174 -13.83 -3.09 -8.54
N ASN A 175 -13.30 -3.61 -9.63
CA ASN A 175 -14.11 -4.09 -10.74
C ASN A 175 -14.19 -5.62 -10.70
N PRO A 176 -15.32 -6.22 -10.27
CA PRO A 176 -15.41 -7.66 -9.99
C PRO A 176 -15.29 -8.55 -11.23
N THR A 177 -15.44 -8.00 -12.43
CA THR A 177 -15.31 -8.75 -13.70
C THR A 177 -13.91 -8.65 -14.31
N SER A 178 -13.02 -7.84 -13.73
CA SER A 178 -11.63 -7.70 -14.15
C SER A 178 -10.69 -7.68 -12.93
N SER A 179 -9.42 -7.35 -13.14
CA SER A 179 -8.47 -7.10 -12.03
C SER A 179 -8.13 -5.61 -11.89
N ALA A 180 -8.97 -4.74 -12.47
CA ALA A 180 -8.83 -3.30 -12.39
C ALA A 180 -9.15 -2.81 -10.98
N TYR A 181 -8.29 -1.95 -10.44
CA TYR A 181 -8.41 -1.49 -9.05
C TYR A 181 -8.00 -0.02 -8.87
N GLY A 182 -8.67 0.64 -7.94
CA GLY A 182 -8.30 1.94 -7.40
C GLY A 182 -8.65 3.13 -8.29
N ILE A 183 -8.11 4.30 -7.94
CA ILE A 183 -8.38 5.56 -8.62
C ILE A 183 -8.11 5.45 -10.14
N PRO A 184 -6.93 4.97 -10.59
CA PRO A 184 -6.61 4.91 -12.01
C PRO A 184 -7.11 3.63 -12.70
N GLN A 185 -7.86 2.76 -12.01
CA GLN A 185 -8.28 1.44 -12.51
C GLN A 185 -7.12 0.63 -13.12
N ALA A 186 -6.01 0.52 -12.39
CA ALA A 186 -4.82 -0.18 -12.86
C ALA A 186 -5.11 -1.67 -13.11
N LEU A 187 -4.68 -2.21 -14.25
CA LEU A 187 -4.94 -3.61 -14.65
C LEU A 187 -3.63 -4.42 -14.83
N PRO A 188 -3.33 -5.39 -13.93
CA PRO A 188 -3.96 -5.60 -12.62
C PRO A 188 -3.56 -4.51 -11.61
N GLY A 189 -4.37 -4.34 -10.55
CA GLY A 189 -4.13 -3.38 -9.47
C GLY A 189 -2.74 -3.48 -8.84
N SER A 190 -2.20 -4.70 -8.75
CA SER A 190 -0.88 -4.99 -8.16
C SER A 190 0.30 -4.28 -8.84
N LYS A 191 0.14 -3.75 -10.06
CA LYS A 191 1.16 -2.92 -10.72
C LYS A 191 1.48 -1.65 -9.92
N MET A 192 0.53 -1.14 -9.15
CA MET A 192 0.72 0.03 -8.29
C MET A 192 1.73 -0.22 -7.15
N ALA A 193 2.08 -1.48 -6.86
CA ALA A 193 3.13 -1.82 -5.89
C ALA A 193 4.50 -1.21 -6.21
N SER A 194 4.75 -0.87 -7.48
CA SER A 194 5.95 -0.15 -7.92
C SER A 194 6.03 1.28 -7.37
N ALA A 195 4.89 1.93 -7.08
CA ALA A 195 4.84 3.26 -6.49
C ALA A 195 4.85 3.24 -4.95
N GLY A 196 4.48 2.11 -4.34
CA GLY A 196 4.46 1.92 -2.88
C GLY A 196 3.79 0.61 -2.47
N LYS A 197 4.26 0.00 -1.37
CA LYS A 197 3.74 -1.28 -0.87
C LYS A 197 2.30 -1.20 -0.34
N ASP A 198 1.84 0.01 -0.02
CA ASP A 198 0.52 0.33 0.53
C ASP A 198 -0.50 0.75 -0.55
N TRP A 199 -0.20 0.47 -1.82
CA TRP A 199 -1.01 0.86 -2.98
C TRP A 199 -2.49 0.49 -2.88
N GLU A 200 -2.81 -0.62 -2.21
CA GLU A 200 -4.18 -1.10 -2.10
C GLU A 200 -5.05 -0.13 -1.31
N THR A 201 -4.51 0.57 -0.32
CA THR A 201 -5.32 1.41 0.59
C THR A 201 -4.89 2.87 0.69
N ASN A 202 -3.85 3.26 -0.05
CA ASN A 202 -3.32 4.61 -0.06
C ASN A 202 -3.59 5.33 -1.40
N PRO A 203 -4.54 6.30 -1.44
CA PRO A 203 -4.83 7.12 -2.62
C PRO A 203 -3.59 7.83 -3.17
N ALA A 204 -2.68 8.31 -2.32
CA ALA A 204 -1.47 9.00 -2.77
C ALA A 204 -0.55 8.07 -3.57
N THR A 205 -0.41 6.81 -3.13
CA THR A 205 0.34 5.78 -3.86
C THR A 205 -0.32 5.45 -5.20
N GLN A 206 -1.65 5.32 -5.23
CA GLN A 206 -2.40 5.07 -6.46
C GLN A 206 -2.29 6.23 -7.46
N ILE A 207 -2.42 7.47 -6.96
CA ILE A 207 -2.30 8.69 -7.76
C ILE A 207 -0.90 8.82 -8.34
N LYS A 208 0.14 8.60 -7.52
CA LYS A 208 1.54 8.62 -7.98
C LYS A 208 1.76 7.61 -9.12
N TRP A 209 1.27 6.39 -8.96
CA TRP A 209 1.37 5.38 -10.03
C TRP A 209 0.60 5.79 -11.28
N GLY A 210 -0.64 6.27 -11.14
CA GLY A 210 -1.49 6.68 -12.25
C GLY A 210 -0.92 7.85 -13.03
N LEU A 211 -0.34 8.84 -12.36
CA LEU A 211 0.33 9.99 -13.00
C LEU A 211 1.55 9.55 -13.81
N GLY A 212 2.40 8.68 -13.24
CA GLY A 212 3.55 8.13 -13.97
C GLY A 212 3.13 7.28 -15.18
N TYR A 213 2.08 6.48 -15.05
CA TYR A 213 1.53 5.74 -16.20
C TYR A 213 1.03 6.69 -17.30
N ILE A 214 0.38 7.80 -16.95
CA ILE A 214 -0.08 8.79 -17.91
C ILE A 214 1.11 9.45 -18.62
N GLU A 215 2.15 9.84 -17.86
CA GLU A 215 3.39 10.39 -18.39
C GLU A 215 4.03 9.44 -19.40
N ASP A 216 4.29 8.20 -19.01
CA ASP A 216 4.98 7.19 -19.82
C ASP A 216 4.24 6.85 -21.12
N ARG A 217 2.90 6.85 -21.08
CA ARG A 217 2.06 6.31 -22.17
C ARG A 217 1.48 7.35 -23.08
N PHE A 218 1.18 8.53 -22.54
CA PHE A 218 0.45 9.59 -23.26
C PHE A 218 1.17 10.93 -23.17
N GLY A 219 2.22 11.06 -22.36
CA GLY A 219 2.94 12.30 -22.14
C GLY A 219 2.21 13.25 -21.19
N THR A 220 0.90 13.45 -21.32
CA THR A 220 0.13 14.37 -20.46
C THR A 220 -1.30 13.87 -20.17
N PRO A 221 -1.95 14.32 -19.08
CA PRO A 221 -3.34 14.00 -18.80
C PRO A 221 -4.32 14.41 -19.91
N CYS A 222 -4.14 15.58 -20.53
CA CYS A 222 -5.01 15.98 -21.65
C CYS A 222 -4.79 15.12 -22.90
N ALA A 223 -3.55 14.74 -23.21
CA ALA A 223 -3.29 13.80 -24.31
C ALA A 223 -3.93 12.42 -24.04
N ALA A 224 -3.88 11.93 -22.79
CA ALA A 224 -4.54 10.69 -22.40
C ALA A 224 -6.07 10.78 -22.55
N LEU A 225 -6.68 11.90 -22.16
CA LEU A 225 -8.12 12.13 -22.33
C LEU A 225 -8.51 12.20 -23.81
N SER A 226 -7.77 12.94 -24.62
CA SER A 226 -8.01 13.02 -26.07
C SER A 226 -7.90 11.66 -26.74
N PHE A 227 -6.92 10.84 -26.35
CA PHE A 227 -6.80 9.46 -26.82
C PHE A 227 -8.05 8.64 -26.45
N LYS A 228 -8.50 8.72 -25.19
CA LYS A 228 -9.70 8.01 -24.72
C LYS A 228 -10.97 8.40 -25.50
N GLN A 229 -11.16 9.69 -25.74
CA GLN A 229 -12.29 10.23 -26.51
C GLN A 229 -12.25 9.78 -27.97
N ALA A 230 -11.08 9.81 -28.61
CA ALA A 230 -10.91 9.35 -29.99
C ALA A 230 -11.23 7.86 -30.17
N ASN A 231 -11.02 7.05 -29.13
CA ASN A 231 -11.33 5.62 -29.12
C ASN A 231 -12.77 5.30 -28.69
N GLY A 232 -13.61 6.31 -28.46
CA GLY A 232 -15.01 6.14 -28.06
C GLY A 232 -15.16 5.52 -26.67
N TRP A 233 -14.14 5.67 -25.82
CA TRP A 233 -14.16 5.12 -24.47
C TRP A 233 -14.76 6.08 -23.44
N TYR A 234 -15.08 7.33 -23.83
CA TYR A 234 -16.18 8.18 -23.35
C TYR A 234 -16.54 9.22 -24.43
#